data_AF-A0A3E4PIT4-F1
#
_entry.id   AF-A0A3E4PIT4-F1
#
_cell.length_a   1.000
_cell.length_b   1.000
_cell.length_c   1.000
_cell.angle_alpha   90.00
_cell.angle_beta   90.00
_cell.angle_gamma   90.00
#
_symmetry.space_group_name_H-M   'P 1'
#
loop_
_entity.id
_entity.type
_entity.pdbx_description
1 polymer ?
#
loop_
_entity_poly.entity_id
_entity_poly.type
_entity_poly.pdbx_seq_one_letter_code
_entity_poly.pdbx_strand_id
1 'polypeptide(L)'
;MLITNLISRYMELCKAAFLFCGGAKLNKSIQSNIMEMLFLLMVIPRKVNFTQMGRYGKRGEQCYRQTAERSVDWLEMNMWLSAYAFKKGKGRNAIAIDPSYIKKSGKCTPYMGLFWSGCAGAVKRGLEILGIGVIDVDLHECMMLKAIQTTLAKDKENNDMSLYDWYAKALSDNKQILQRITNVLVADSAFSKKPFIDNMLGIGFNVVSRLRHDAALYYLWEGDPTGKPGRPRVKGEKIDFKNIDKSKVAILDTDESVANT
;
A
#
# COMPACT_ATOMS: atom_id res chain seq x y z
N MET A 1 -24.23 -20.92 15.29
CA MET A 1 -25.20 -20.11 14.51
C MET A 1 -24.63 -18.75 14.09
N LEU A 2 -23.91 -18.01 14.95
CA LEU A 2 -23.29 -16.71 14.60
C LEU A 2 -22.15 -16.82 13.58
N ILE A 3 -21.18 -17.73 13.79
CA ILE A 3 -20.01 -17.88 12.90
C ILE A 3 -20.43 -18.34 11.50
N THR A 4 -21.37 -19.28 11.40
CA THR A 4 -21.90 -19.77 10.13
C THR A 4 -22.59 -18.65 9.34
N ASN A 5 -23.34 -17.77 10.02
CA ASN A 5 -23.99 -16.63 9.38
C ASN A 5 -22.96 -15.61 8.85
N LEU A 6 -21.93 -15.30 9.64
CA LEU A 6 -20.84 -14.40 9.22
C LEU A 6 -20.10 -14.93 8.00
N ILE A 7 -19.77 -16.23 7.98
CA ILE A 7 -19.10 -16.86 6.84
C ILE A 7 -20.00 -16.84 5.61
N SER A 8 -21.30 -17.16 5.74
CA SER A 8 -22.24 -17.07 4.63
C SER A 8 -22.30 -15.65 4.05
N ARG A 9 -22.38 -14.63 4.90
CA ARG A 9 -22.38 -13.22 4.46
C ARG A 9 -21.07 -12.83 3.76
N TYR A 10 -19.92 -13.26 4.29
CA TYR A 10 -18.62 -13.06 3.65
C TYR A 10 -18.59 -13.69 2.25
N MET A 11 -19.05 -14.94 2.12
CA MET A 11 -19.06 -15.64 0.83
C MET A 11 -19.97 -14.98 -0.20
N GLU A 12 -21.14 -14.49 0.20
CA GLU A 12 -22.04 -13.74 -0.70
C GLU A 12 -21.39 -12.44 -1.20
N LEU A 13 -20.73 -11.69 -0.30
CA LEU A 13 -20.01 -10.46 -0.68
C LEU A 13 -18.83 -10.75 -1.62
N CYS A 14 -18.01 -11.76 -1.31
CA CYS A 14 -16.90 -12.15 -2.17
C CYS A 14 -17.40 -12.59 -3.55
N LYS A 15 -18.50 -13.35 -3.61
CA LYS A 15 -19.10 -13.80 -4.88
C LYS A 15 -19.61 -12.62 -5.70
N ALA A 16 -20.33 -11.68 -5.08
CA ALA A 16 -20.81 -10.48 -5.74
C ALA A 16 -19.66 -9.64 -6.32
N ALA A 17 -18.64 -9.34 -5.50
CA ALA A 17 -17.46 -8.58 -5.90
C ALA A 17 -16.71 -9.28 -7.05
N PHE A 18 -16.44 -10.58 -6.89
CA PHE A 18 -15.70 -11.36 -7.88
C PHE A 18 -16.42 -11.41 -9.23
N LEU A 19 -17.74 -11.62 -9.25
CA LEU A 19 -18.51 -11.65 -10.49
C LEU A 19 -18.53 -10.27 -11.18
N PHE A 20 -18.67 -9.19 -10.41
CA PHE A 20 -18.62 -7.82 -10.93
C PHE A 20 -17.26 -7.49 -11.56
N CYS A 21 -16.16 -7.88 -10.91
CA CYS A 21 -14.79 -7.57 -11.32
C CYS A 21 -14.23 -8.55 -12.38
N GLY A 22 -15.09 -9.07 -13.26
CA GLY A 22 -14.68 -9.91 -14.39
C GLY A 22 -14.54 -11.41 -14.08
N GLY A 23 -14.75 -11.86 -12.85
CA GLY A 23 -14.77 -13.28 -12.48
C GLY A 23 -15.83 -14.07 -13.24
N ALA A 24 -16.92 -13.42 -13.70
CA ALA A 24 -17.94 -14.01 -14.55
C ALA A 24 -17.39 -14.53 -15.90
N LYS A 25 -16.26 -13.99 -16.38
CA LYS A 25 -15.60 -14.41 -17.63
C LYS A 25 -14.77 -15.69 -17.47
N LEU A 26 -14.51 -16.13 -16.23
CA LEU A 26 -13.75 -17.35 -15.96
C LEU A 26 -14.65 -18.59 -16.06
N ASN A 27 -14.06 -19.74 -16.34
CA ASN A 27 -14.78 -21.02 -16.32
C ASN A 27 -15.42 -21.26 -14.93
N LYS A 28 -16.67 -21.73 -14.89
CA LYS A 28 -17.41 -22.10 -13.67
C LYS A 28 -16.60 -22.93 -12.66
N SER A 29 -15.79 -23.86 -13.15
CA SER A 29 -14.90 -24.66 -12.29
C SER A 29 -13.90 -23.76 -11.55
N ILE A 30 -13.23 -22.85 -12.26
CA ILE A 30 -12.27 -21.89 -11.69
C ILE A 30 -12.96 -20.95 -10.70
N GLN A 31 -14.15 -20.43 -11.04
CA GLN A 31 -14.92 -19.60 -10.12
C GLN A 31 -15.22 -20.35 -8.81
N SER A 32 -15.66 -21.61 -8.90
CA SER A 32 -15.93 -22.46 -7.74
C SER A 32 -14.66 -22.77 -6.94
N ASN A 33 -13.51 -22.97 -7.59
CA ASN A 33 -12.23 -23.18 -6.92
C ASN A 33 -11.82 -21.94 -6.12
N ILE A 34 -11.91 -20.75 -6.72
CA ILE A 34 -11.55 -19.48 -6.09
C ILE A 34 -12.44 -19.22 -4.86
N MET A 35 -13.75 -19.40 -5.00
CA MET A 35 -14.67 -19.24 -3.87
C MET A 35 -14.36 -20.22 -2.74
N GLU A 36 -14.03 -21.47 -3.07
CA GLU A 36 -13.60 -22.42 -2.05
C GLU A 36 -12.28 -22.02 -1.40
N MET A 37 -11.30 -21.50 -2.14
CA MET A 37 -10.05 -21.00 -1.55
C MET A 37 -10.29 -19.85 -0.57
N LEU A 38 -11.14 -18.88 -0.92
CA LEU A 38 -11.51 -17.77 -0.02
C LEU A 38 -12.21 -18.28 1.25
N PHE A 39 -13.13 -19.24 1.11
CA PHE A 39 -13.76 -19.90 2.25
C PHE A 39 -12.73 -20.61 3.15
N LEU A 40 -11.82 -21.40 2.56
CA LEU A 40 -10.81 -22.15 3.29
C LEU A 40 -9.82 -21.23 4.02
N LEU A 41 -9.48 -20.07 3.46
CA LEU A 41 -8.66 -19.06 4.13
C LEU A 41 -9.32 -18.51 5.40
N MET A 42 -10.65 -18.44 5.44
CA MET A 42 -11.40 -17.98 6.61
C MET A 42 -11.58 -19.05 7.68
N VAL A 43 -11.65 -20.32 7.28
CA VAL A 43 -12.03 -21.43 8.19
C VAL A 43 -10.82 -22.20 8.70
N ILE A 44 -9.74 -22.33 7.92
CA ILE A 44 -8.54 -23.03 8.36
C ILE A 44 -7.76 -22.12 9.32
N PRO A 45 -7.59 -22.50 10.60
CA PRO A 45 -6.86 -21.66 11.54
C PRO A 45 -5.36 -21.67 11.24
N ARG A 46 -4.68 -20.57 11.60
CA ARG A 46 -3.23 -20.36 11.50
C ARG A 46 -2.74 -20.29 10.05
N LYS A 47 -1.50 -20.71 9.80
CA LYS A 47 -0.88 -20.69 8.47
C LYS A 47 -1.66 -21.63 7.57
N VAL A 48 -2.10 -21.13 6.41
CA VAL A 48 -2.76 -21.88 5.36
C VAL A 48 -1.78 -22.08 4.20
N ASN A 49 -1.64 -23.31 3.73
CA ASN A 49 -0.91 -23.68 2.53
C ASN A 49 -1.76 -24.60 1.64
N PHE A 50 -1.30 -24.86 0.41
CA PHE A 50 -2.07 -25.67 -0.54
C PHE A 50 -2.30 -27.11 -0.06
N THR A 51 -1.39 -27.70 0.73
CA THR A 51 -1.58 -29.03 1.32
C THR A 51 -2.72 -29.04 2.33
N GLN A 52 -2.83 -27.99 3.16
CA GLN A 52 -3.97 -27.85 4.08
C GLN A 52 -5.26 -27.59 3.33
N MET A 53 -5.25 -26.74 2.29
CA MET A 53 -6.42 -26.57 1.43
C MET A 53 -6.83 -27.91 0.81
N GLY A 54 -5.87 -28.72 0.34
CA GLY A 54 -6.14 -30.06 -0.18
C GLY A 54 -6.69 -31.05 0.85
N ARG A 55 -6.33 -30.90 2.12
CA ARG A 55 -6.80 -31.74 3.22
C ARG A 55 -8.23 -31.40 3.67
N TYR A 56 -8.57 -30.10 3.70
CA TYR A 56 -9.86 -29.63 4.24
C TYR A 56 -10.87 -29.22 3.16
N GLY A 57 -10.41 -29.02 1.93
CA GLY A 57 -11.24 -28.68 0.78
C GLY A 57 -11.66 -29.91 -0.02
N LYS A 58 -12.42 -29.67 -1.09
CA LYS A 58 -12.96 -30.72 -1.96
C LYS A 58 -12.00 -31.17 -3.07
N ARG A 59 -10.84 -30.51 -3.21
CA ARG A 59 -9.94 -30.67 -4.36
C ARG A 59 -8.53 -31.01 -3.90
N GLY A 60 -7.74 -31.60 -4.78
CA GLY A 60 -6.33 -31.88 -4.50
C GLY A 60 -5.49 -30.61 -4.38
N GLU A 61 -4.38 -30.70 -3.63
CA GLU A 61 -3.39 -29.63 -3.45
C GLU A 61 -2.98 -28.96 -4.78
N GLN A 62 -2.69 -29.77 -5.80
CA GLN A 62 -2.27 -29.30 -7.12
C GLN A 62 -3.33 -28.42 -7.79
N CYS A 63 -4.61 -28.72 -7.59
CA CYS A 63 -5.70 -27.94 -8.15
C CYS A 63 -5.76 -26.53 -7.55
N TYR A 64 -5.58 -26.41 -6.23
CA TYR A 64 -5.53 -25.10 -5.56
C TYR A 64 -4.31 -24.29 -6.00
N ARG A 65 -3.14 -24.93 -6.13
CA ARG A 65 -1.93 -24.29 -6.64
C ARG A 65 -2.13 -23.71 -8.05
N GLN A 66 -2.63 -24.52 -8.98
CA GLN A 66 -2.93 -24.08 -10.34
C GLN A 66 -4.02 -23.01 -10.41
N THR A 67 -4.95 -23.01 -9.45
CA THR A 67 -5.98 -21.96 -9.33
C THR A 67 -5.36 -20.65 -8.85
N ALA A 68 -4.44 -20.69 -7.88
CA ALA A 68 -3.74 -19.51 -7.37
C ALA A 68 -2.84 -18.84 -8.42
N GLU A 69 -2.37 -19.59 -9.41
CA GLU A 69 -1.59 -19.09 -10.55
C GLU A 69 -2.45 -18.37 -11.60
N ARG A 70 -3.79 -18.42 -11.48
CA ARG A 70 -4.69 -17.71 -12.40
C ARG A 70 -4.71 -16.22 -12.11
N SER A 71 -4.75 -15.42 -13.17
CA SER A 71 -4.91 -13.97 -13.06
C SER A 71 -6.34 -13.66 -12.62
N VAL A 72 -6.46 -13.17 -11.39
CA VAL A 72 -7.67 -12.55 -10.84
C VAL A 72 -7.30 -11.12 -10.50
N ASP A 73 -8.15 -10.17 -10.89
CA ASP A 73 -7.96 -8.77 -10.51
C ASP A 73 -8.39 -8.56 -9.05
N TRP A 74 -7.50 -8.99 -8.14
CA TRP A 74 -7.70 -8.85 -6.70
C TRP A 74 -7.84 -7.39 -6.27
N LEU A 75 -7.21 -6.46 -6.99
CA LEU A 75 -7.27 -5.04 -6.66
C LEU A 75 -8.65 -4.48 -6.95
N GLU A 76 -9.20 -4.74 -8.14
CA GLU A 76 -10.56 -4.30 -8.48
C GLU A 76 -11.60 -4.95 -7.56
N MET A 77 -11.44 -6.24 -7.24
CA MET A 77 -12.31 -6.96 -6.29
C MET A 77 -12.28 -6.33 -4.89
N ASN A 78 -11.08 -6.07 -4.35
CA ASN A 78 -10.94 -5.47 -3.02
C ASN A 78 -11.40 -4.01 -3.01
N MET A 79 -11.22 -3.27 -4.11
CA MET A 79 -11.79 -1.93 -4.27
C MET A 79 -13.31 -1.98 -4.15
N TRP A 80 -13.97 -2.91 -4.85
CA TRP A 80 -15.43 -3.06 -4.76
C TRP A 80 -15.90 -3.38 -3.34
N LEU A 81 -15.21 -4.30 -2.65
CA LEU A 81 -15.50 -4.66 -1.26
C LEU A 81 -15.30 -3.46 -0.31
N SER A 82 -14.22 -2.69 -0.50
CA SER A 82 -13.96 -1.48 0.29
C SER A 82 -15.02 -0.40 0.07
N ALA A 83 -15.47 -0.21 -1.18
CA ALA A 83 -16.56 0.70 -1.48
C ALA A 83 -17.87 0.26 -0.82
N TYR A 84 -18.14 -1.05 -0.76
CA TYR A 84 -19.29 -1.57 -0.03
C TYR A 84 -19.19 -1.29 1.49
N ALA A 85 -18.02 -1.54 2.09
CA ALA A 85 -17.80 -1.30 3.52
C ALA A 85 -17.87 0.19 3.88
N PHE A 86 -17.24 1.05 3.07
CA PHE A 86 -17.11 2.49 3.33
C PHE A 86 -18.28 3.31 2.75
N LYS A 87 -19.49 2.73 2.72
CA LYS A 87 -20.73 3.40 2.30
C LYS A 87 -20.62 4.12 0.93
N LYS A 88 -19.93 3.50 -0.02
CA LYS A 88 -19.60 4.00 -1.37
C LYS A 88 -18.65 5.21 -1.40
N GLY A 89 -17.72 5.30 -0.44
CA GLY A 89 -16.69 6.33 -0.44
C GLY A 89 -17.22 7.72 -0.14
N LYS A 90 -18.30 7.82 0.65
CA LYS A 90 -18.85 9.11 1.10
C LYS A 90 -17.96 9.82 2.13
N GLY A 91 -17.06 9.09 2.78
CA GLY A 91 -16.07 9.63 3.71
C GLY A 91 -14.81 10.13 3.03
N ARG A 92 -13.94 10.74 3.82
CA ARG A 92 -12.60 11.18 3.39
C ARG A 92 -11.67 9.97 3.26
N ASN A 93 -11.38 9.60 2.02
CA ASN A 93 -10.55 8.44 1.71
C ASN A 93 -9.08 8.81 1.42
N ALA A 94 -8.18 7.95 1.86
CA ALA A 94 -6.76 7.98 1.50
C ALA A 94 -6.24 6.58 1.16
N ILE A 95 -5.28 6.49 0.23
CA ILE A 95 -4.52 5.26 -0.01
C ILE A 95 -3.38 5.21 0.98
N ALA A 96 -3.25 4.14 1.75
CA ALA A 96 -2.14 3.93 2.66
C ALA A 96 -1.16 2.92 2.09
N ILE A 97 0.14 3.18 2.26
CA ILE A 97 1.19 2.24 1.91
C ILE A 97 2.09 1.95 3.10
N ASP A 98 2.49 0.68 3.23
CA ASP A 98 3.49 0.27 4.20
C ASP A 98 4.23 -0.99 3.74
N PRO A 99 5.57 -0.97 3.65
CA PRO A 99 6.36 -2.15 3.38
C PRO A 99 6.49 -3.02 4.64
N SER A 100 6.24 -4.32 4.49
CA SER A 100 6.28 -5.30 5.57
C SER A 100 7.32 -6.39 5.30
N TYR A 101 8.26 -6.55 6.23
CA TYR A 101 9.25 -7.62 6.20
C TYR A 101 8.62 -8.98 6.52
N ILE A 102 8.93 -9.97 5.68
CA ILE A 102 8.57 -11.37 5.89
C ILE A 102 9.84 -12.18 6.14
N LYS A 103 9.94 -12.74 7.35
CA LYS A 103 11.04 -13.64 7.71
C LYS A 103 11.01 -14.87 6.81
N LYS A 104 12.07 -15.04 6.02
CA LYS A 104 12.25 -16.21 5.16
C LYS A 104 13.69 -16.69 5.22
N SER A 105 13.85 -18.01 5.29
CA SER A 105 15.12 -18.71 5.20
C SER A 105 15.17 -19.54 3.90
N GLY A 106 16.38 -19.94 3.51
CA GLY A 106 16.62 -20.71 2.28
C GLY A 106 17.31 -19.90 1.18
N LYS A 107 17.74 -20.62 0.14
CA LYS A 107 18.43 -20.07 -1.04
C LYS A 107 17.57 -20.08 -2.30
N CYS A 108 16.55 -20.94 -2.36
CA CYS A 108 15.72 -21.13 -3.55
C CYS A 108 14.45 -20.25 -3.60
N THR A 109 14.28 -19.32 -2.66
CA THR A 109 13.14 -18.38 -2.71
C THR A 109 13.55 -17.17 -3.55
N PRO A 110 12.83 -16.85 -4.65
CA PRO A 110 13.15 -15.70 -5.47
C PRO A 110 12.92 -14.39 -4.70
N TYR A 111 13.62 -13.34 -5.11
CA TYR A 111 13.52 -11.98 -4.55
C TYR A 111 13.88 -11.86 -3.06
N MET A 112 14.71 -12.78 -2.57
CA MET A 112 15.33 -12.66 -1.25
C MET A 112 16.27 -11.46 -1.21
N GLY A 113 15.95 -10.48 -0.38
CA GLY A 113 16.67 -9.22 -0.26
C GLY A 113 17.08 -8.91 1.18
N LEU A 114 17.57 -7.67 1.38
CA LEU A 114 17.85 -7.08 2.68
C LEU A 114 16.82 -5.96 2.90
N PHE A 115 15.95 -6.15 3.88
CA PHE A 115 14.84 -5.23 4.14
C PHE A 115 14.73 -4.90 5.63
N TRP A 116 14.16 -3.74 5.96
CA TRP A 116 13.99 -3.30 7.34
C TRP A 116 12.97 -4.18 8.07
N SER A 117 13.36 -4.77 9.20
CA SER A 117 12.44 -5.48 10.08
C SER A 117 12.14 -4.61 11.30
N GLY A 118 10.92 -4.10 11.39
CA GLY A 118 10.46 -3.31 12.54
C GLY A 118 10.61 -4.06 13.87
N CYS A 119 10.26 -5.36 13.90
CA CYS A 119 10.42 -6.19 15.11
C CYS A 119 11.88 -6.36 15.55
N ALA A 120 12.84 -6.33 14.62
CA ALA A 120 14.26 -6.48 14.93
C ALA A 120 15.00 -5.15 15.07
N GLY A 121 14.36 -4.01 14.74
CA GLY A 121 14.99 -2.70 14.67
C GLY A 121 16.21 -2.66 13.73
N ALA A 122 16.23 -3.52 12.70
CA ALA A 122 17.40 -3.71 11.85
C ALA A 122 17.05 -4.23 10.46
N VAL A 123 17.94 -3.97 9.51
CA VAL A 123 17.88 -4.60 8.19
C VAL A 123 18.21 -6.09 8.31
N LYS A 124 17.34 -6.95 7.78
CA LYS A 124 17.47 -8.41 7.83
C LYS A 124 17.28 -9.02 6.45
N ARG A 125 17.91 -10.17 6.24
CA ARG A 125 17.68 -10.99 5.04
C ARG A 125 16.28 -11.61 5.08
N GLY A 126 15.50 -11.46 4.02
CA GLY A 126 14.13 -11.98 3.95
C GLY A 126 13.41 -11.54 2.69
N LEU A 127 12.09 -11.58 2.73
CA LEU A 127 11.21 -10.99 1.71
C LEU A 127 10.62 -9.70 2.25
N GLU A 128 10.07 -8.89 1.35
CA GLU A 128 9.25 -7.74 1.68
C GLU A 128 8.01 -7.73 0.79
N ILE A 129 6.89 -7.28 1.34
CA ILE A 129 5.68 -6.97 0.59
C ILE A 129 5.34 -5.50 0.81
N LEU A 130 4.99 -4.78 -0.23
CA LEU A 130 4.31 -3.50 -0.13
C LEU A 130 2.82 -3.75 0.08
N GLY A 131 2.32 -3.43 1.26
CA GLY A 131 0.90 -3.36 1.52
C GLY A 131 0.32 -2.07 0.95
N ILE A 132 -0.79 -2.18 0.23
CA ILE A 132 -1.61 -1.05 -0.23
C ILE A 132 -2.99 -1.23 0.39
N GLY A 133 -3.44 -0.25 1.15
CA GLY A 133 -4.76 -0.20 1.77
C GLY A 133 -5.51 1.09 1.41
N VAL A 134 -6.81 1.09 1.67
CA VAL A 134 -7.65 2.29 1.68
C VAL A 134 -8.09 2.56 3.10
N ILE A 135 -7.93 3.80 3.53
CA ILE A 135 -8.38 4.33 4.81
C ILE A 135 -9.62 5.17 4.55
N ASP A 136 -10.66 4.99 5.36
CA ASP A 136 -11.73 5.96 5.55
C ASP A 136 -11.46 6.68 6.88
N VAL A 137 -11.13 7.97 6.80
CA VAL A 137 -10.73 8.78 7.96
C VAL A 137 -11.90 9.00 8.91
N ASP A 138 -13.12 9.08 8.39
CA ASP A 138 -14.32 9.38 9.17
C ASP A 138 -14.83 8.13 9.91
N LEU A 139 -14.63 6.96 9.33
CA LEU A 139 -14.94 5.67 9.95
C LEU A 139 -13.80 5.14 10.84
N HIS A 140 -12.61 5.71 10.76
CA HIS A 140 -11.39 5.20 11.39
C HIS A 140 -11.08 3.75 11.02
N GLU A 141 -11.40 3.35 9.78
CA GLU A 141 -11.19 2.00 9.27
C GLU A 141 -10.17 1.96 8.13
N CYS A 142 -9.52 0.81 7.98
CA CYS A 142 -8.60 0.53 6.88
C CYS A 142 -8.88 -0.86 6.31
N MET A 143 -8.94 -0.95 4.98
CA MET A 143 -9.06 -2.21 4.25
C MET A 143 -7.88 -2.42 3.31
N MET A 144 -7.30 -3.62 3.32
CA MET A 144 -6.23 -3.99 2.42
C MET A 144 -6.75 -4.18 1.01
N LEU A 145 -6.14 -3.49 0.05
CA LEU A 145 -6.46 -3.58 -1.37
C LEU A 145 -5.54 -4.55 -2.10
N LYS A 146 -4.23 -4.49 -1.81
CA LYS A 146 -3.22 -5.32 -2.49
C LYS A 146 -2.00 -5.52 -1.61
N ALA A 147 -1.34 -6.67 -1.77
CA ALA A 147 0.01 -6.90 -1.28
C ALA A 147 0.90 -7.26 -2.48
N ILE A 148 1.97 -6.51 -2.68
CA ILE A 148 2.88 -6.68 -3.82
C ILE A 148 4.24 -7.09 -3.28
N GLN A 149 4.74 -8.27 -3.66
CA GLN A 149 6.09 -8.69 -3.27
C GLN A 149 7.14 -7.79 -3.92
N THR A 150 8.09 -7.31 -3.12
CA THR A 150 9.25 -6.55 -3.61
C THR A 150 10.13 -7.47 -4.46
N THR A 151 10.33 -7.13 -5.74
CA THR A 151 11.01 -7.97 -6.74
C THR A 151 12.36 -7.45 -7.20
N LEU A 152 13.02 -6.59 -6.41
CA LEU A 152 14.37 -6.10 -6.70
C LEU A 152 15.34 -7.28 -6.89
N ALA A 153 15.68 -7.56 -8.15
CA ALA A 153 16.66 -8.58 -8.51
C ALA A 153 18.07 -8.05 -8.22
N LYS A 154 18.94 -8.91 -7.67
CA LYS A 154 20.35 -8.58 -7.43
C LYS A 154 21.27 -8.89 -8.60
N ASP A 155 20.73 -9.42 -9.70
CA ASP A 155 21.55 -10.00 -10.76
C ASP A 155 21.69 -9.07 -11.96
N LYS A 156 22.89 -8.46 -11.99
CA LYS A 156 23.79 -8.09 -13.09
C LYS A 156 23.17 -7.64 -14.43
N GLU A 157 23.57 -6.43 -14.80
CA GLU A 157 23.26 -5.67 -16.03
C GLU A 157 21.91 -4.94 -15.98
N ASN A 158 21.96 -3.64 -15.66
CA ASN A 158 20.86 -2.67 -15.62
C ASN A 158 19.78 -2.87 -14.54
N ASN A 159 20.06 -2.45 -13.30
CA ASN A 159 18.96 -2.01 -12.43
C ASN A 159 19.40 -0.90 -11.47
N ASP A 160 19.51 0.32 -11.99
CA ASP A 160 19.69 1.56 -11.21
C ASP A 160 18.44 1.92 -10.37
N MET A 161 17.43 1.06 -10.33
CA MET A 161 16.18 1.30 -9.61
C MET A 161 16.39 1.16 -8.10
N SER A 162 16.23 2.26 -7.37
CA SER A 162 16.23 2.21 -5.91
C SER A 162 14.95 1.54 -5.37
N LEU A 163 14.95 1.17 -4.08
CA LEU A 163 13.76 0.62 -3.43
C LEU A 163 12.55 1.58 -3.48
N TYR A 164 12.79 2.89 -3.39
CA TYR A 164 11.73 3.89 -3.49
C TYR A 164 11.22 4.06 -4.92
N ASP A 165 12.09 3.89 -5.93
CA ASP A 165 11.68 3.88 -7.33
C ASP A 165 10.83 2.63 -7.62
N TRP A 166 11.17 1.48 -7.01
CA TRP A 166 10.35 0.28 -7.08
C TRP A 166 8.96 0.49 -6.46
N TYR A 167 8.87 1.12 -5.27
CA TYR A 167 7.58 1.49 -4.68
C TYR A 167 6.77 2.44 -5.58
N ALA A 168 7.44 3.44 -6.16
CA ALA A 168 6.80 4.38 -7.06
C ALA A 168 6.26 3.68 -8.32
N LYS A 169 7.04 2.75 -8.88
CA LYS A 169 6.60 1.93 -10.00
C LYS A 169 5.40 1.06 -9.62
N ALA A 170 5.44 0.39 -8.47
CA ALA A 170 4.33 -0.44 -8.01
C ALA A 170 3.03 0.36 -7.86
N LEU A 171 3.10 1.62 -7.41
CA LEU A 171 1.94 2.51 -7.35
C LEU A 171 1.52 3.00 -8.74
N SER A 172 2.46 3.35 -9.61
CA SER A 172 2.19 3.74 -11.00
C SER A 172 1.47 2.64 -11.78
N ASP A 173 1.92 1.38 -11.63
CA ASP A 173 1.31 0.22 -12.30
C ASP A 173 -0.16 0.01 -11.89
N ASN A 174 -0.57 0.49 -10.71
CA ASN A 174 -1.92 0.35 -10.17
C ASN A 174 -2.69 1.69 -10.12
N LYS A 175 -2.11 2.79 -10.62
CA LYS A 175 -2.61 4.15 -10.40
C LYS A 175 -4.05 4.35 -10.87
N GLN A 176 -4.43 3.76 -12.00
CA GLN A 176 -5.74 3.95 -12.60
C GLN A 176 -6.87 3.46 -11.68
N ILE A 177 -6.65 2.40 -10.90
CA ILE A 177 -7.65 1.89 -9.96
C ILE A 177 -7.58 2.68 -8.64
N LEU A 178 -6.37 2.93 -8.15
CA LEU A 178 -6.17 3.66 -6.89
C LEU A 178 -6.72 5.10 -6.95
N GLN A 179 -6.50 5.82 -8.05
CA GLN A 179 -6.96 7.20 -8.25
C GLN A 179 -8.48 7.31 -8.48
N ARG A 180 -9.18 6.21 -8.79
CA ARG A 180 -10.67 6.20 -8.75
C ARG A 180 -11.19 6.34 -7.32
N ILE A 181 -10.40 5.93 -6.32
CA ILE A 181 -10.76 6.06 -4.91
C ILE A 181 -10.38 7.46 -4.43
N THR A 182 -9.11 7.85 -4.60
CA THR A 182 -8.57 9.12 -4.10
C THR A 182 -7.18 9.37 -4.68
N ASN A 183 -6.80 10.64 -4.76
CA ASN A 183 -5.44 11.06 -5.09
C ASN A 183 -4.58 11.30 -3.84
N VAL A 184 -5.10 11.07 -2.63
CA VAL A 184 -4.33 11.23 -1.39
C VAL A 184 -3.61 9.94 -1.05
N LEU A 185 -2.28 10.00 -0.97
CA LEU A 185 -1.42 8.89 -0.56
C LEU A 185 -0.85 9.16 0.82
N VAL A 186 -1.13 8.30 1.79
CA VAL A 186 -0.58 8.34 3.14
C VAL A 186 0.56 7.33 3.24
N ALA A 187 1.70 7.80 3.74
CA ALA A 187 2.89 6.96 3.92
C ALA A 187 3.67 7.36 5.18
N ASP A 188 4.44 6.43 5.73
CA ASP A 188 5.27 6.70 6.88
C ASP A 188 6.41 7.70 6.58
N SER A 189 7.17 8.08 7.61
CA SER A 189 8.25 9.07 7.43
C SER A 189 9.43 8.62 6.57
N ALA A 190 9.58 7.32 6.32
CA ALA A 190 10.62 6.82 5.44
C ALA A 190 10.39 7.31 3.99
N PHE A 191 9.12 7.52 3.61
CA PHE A 191 8.70 8.01 2.30
C PHE A 191 8.81 9.54 2.11
N SER A 192 9.12 10.31 3.16
CA SER A 192 9.27 11.78 3.09
C SER A 192 10.56 12.26 2.37
N LYS A 193 11.10 11.47 1.44
CA LYS A 193 12.28 11.82 0.65
C LYS A 193 11.86 12.46 -0.66
N LYS A 194 12.49 13.58 -1.02
CA LYS A 194 12.18 14.35 -2.23
C LYS A 194 12.02 13.49 -3.51
N PRO A 195 12.91 12.55 -3.85
CA PRO A 195 12.73 11.73 -5.05
C PRO A 195 11.43 10.93 -5.08
N PHE A 196 11.03 10.35 -3.94
CA PHE A 196 9.76 9.63 -3.85
C PHE A 196 8.56 10.58 -3.95
N ILE A 197 8.61 11.72 -3.25
CA ILE A 197 7.56 12.74 -3.28
C ILE A 197 7.35 13.29 -4.69
N ASP A 198 8.44 13.65 -5.39
CA ASP A 198 8.38 14.16 -6.76
C ASP A 198 7.78 13.13 -7.72
N ASN A 199 8.17 11.85 -7.59
CA ASN A 199 7.59 10.76 -8.39
C ASN A 199 6.08 10.60 -8.12
N MET A 200 5.64 10.65 -6.86
CA MET A 200 4.23 10.52 -6.51
C MET A 200 3.39 11.69 -7.05
N LEU A 201 3.90 12.91 -6.90
CA LEU A 201 3.27 14.10 -7.48
C LEU A 201 3.17 13.99 -9.01
N GLY A 202 4.24 13.52 -9.68
CA GLY A 202 4.25 13.30 -11.13
C GLY A 202 3.27 12.22 -11.61
N ILE A 203 2.95 11.24 -10.75
CA ILE A 203 1.92 10.21 -11.03
C ILE A 203 0.50 10.74 -10.73
N GLY A 204 0.36 11.86 -10.03
CA GLY A 204 -0.91 12.49 -9.66
C GLY A 204 -1.40 12.15 -8.26
N PHE A 205 -0.51 11.73 -7.36
CA PHE A 205 -0.81 11.57 -5.93
C PHE A 205 -0.31 12.76 -5.11
N ASN A 206 -1.13 13.20 -4.16
CA ASN A 206 -0.74 14.12 -3.08
C ASN A 206 -0.30 13.31 -1.87
N VAL A 207 0.98 13.43 -1.49
CA VAL A 207 1.54 12.64 -0.39
C VAL A 207 1.33 13.33 0.95
N VAL A 208 0.71 12.62 1.88
CA VAL A 208 0.62 12.96 3.31
C VAL A 208 1.55 12.04 4.07
N SER A 209 2.62 12.58 4.63
CA SER A 209 3.60 11.82 5.39
C SER A 209 4.15 12.66 6.53
N ARG A 210 4.68 11.98 7.56
CA ARG A 210 5.46 12.62 8.60
C ARG A 210 6.86 12.91 8.08
N LEU A 211 7.42 14.06 8.43
CA LEU A 211 8.86 14.23 8.27
C LEU A 211 9.61 13.26 9.19
N ARG A 212 10.80 12.84 8.75
CA ARG A 212 11.69 12.04 9.60
C ARG A 212 12.07 12.81 10.86
N HIS A 213 12.33 12.09 11.94
CA HIS A 213 12.72 12.69 13.23
C HIS A 213 14.02 13.51 13.15
N ASP A 214 14.89 13.21 12.19
CA ASP A 214 16.16 13.90 11.92
C ASP A 214 16.03 15.03 10.89
N ALA A 215 14.81 15.35 10.44
CA ALA A 215 14.59 16.45 9.51
C ALA A 215 14.81 17.81 10.18
N ALA A 216 15.50 18.70 9.47
CA ALA A 216 15.67 20.10 9.86
C ALA A 216 15.03 21.00 8.81
N LEU A 217 14.14 21.90 9.27
CA LEU A 217 13.51 22.91 8.43
C LEU A 217 14.36 24.18 8.41
N TYR A 218 14.40 24.83 7.27
CA TYR A 218 15.10 26.09 7.04
C TYR A 218 14.17 27.05 6.32
N TYR A 219 14.27 28.33 6.62
CA TYR A 219 13.69 29.37 5.78
C TYR A 219 14.37 29.36 4.40
N LEU A 220 13.67 29.89 3.39
CA LEU A 220 14.27 30.11 2.08
C LEU A 220 15.33 31.21 2.18
N TRP A 221 16.39 31.08 1.39
CA TRP A 221 17.41 32.13 1.28
C TRP A 221 16.89 33.27 0.39
N GLU A 222 16.83 34.48 0.94
CA GLU A 222 16.33 35.69 0.26
C GLU A 222 17.45 36.62 -0.23
N GLY A 223 18.72 36.34 0.11
CA GLY A 223 19.85 37.17 -0.30
C GLY A 223 20.33 36.89 -1.73
N ASP A 224 21.13 37.80 -2.27
CA ASP A 224 21.69 37.66 -3.62
C ASP A 224 22.64 36.45 -3.74
N PRO A 225 22.75 35.84 -4.94
CA PRO A 225 23.79 34.86 -5.23
C PRO A 225 25.17 35.46 -4.97
N THR A 226 26.06 34.71 -4.31
CA THR A 226 27.39 35.19 -3.92
C THR A 226 28.35 35.41 -5.10
N GLY A 227 27.93 35.10 -6.34
CA GLY A 227 28.76 35.16 -7.55
C GLY A 227 29.88 34.11 -7.62
N LYS A 228 30.02 33.26 -6.60
CA LYS A 228 31.06 32.22 -6.54
C LYS A 228 30.66 31.00 -7.39
N PRO A 229 31.65 30.29 -7.99
CA PRO A 229 31.38 29.03 -8.68
C PRO A 229 30.67 28.02 -7.77
N GLY A 230 29.57 27.44 -8.24
CA GLY A 230 28.83 26.39 -7.53
C GLY A 230 27.32 26.61 -7.50
N ARG A 231 26.60 25.70 -6.84
CA ARG A 231 25.14 25.80 -6.67
C ARG A 231 24.81 26.99 -5.76
N PRO A 232 23.90 27.90 -6.18
CA PRO A 232 23.44 28.99 -5.33
C PRO A 232 22.91 28.50 -3.98
N ARG A 233 23.08 29.32 -2.94
CA ARG A 233 22.54 29.04 -1.61
C ARG A 233 21.01 29.08 -1.66
N VAL A 234 20.37 28.04 -1.14
CA VAL A 234 18.90 27.93 -1.09
C VAL A 234 18.34 27.90 0.34
N LYS A 235 19.18 27.58 1.34
CA LYS A 235 18.77 27.49 2.75
C LYS A 235 19.20 28.73 3.52
N GLY A 236 18.26 29.42 4.12
CA GLY A 236 18.47 30.51 5.07
C GLY A 236 18.79 29.98 6.47
N GLU A 237 18.18 30.59 7.47
CA GLU A 237 18.30 30.18 8.86
C GLU A 237 17.49 28.93 9.15
N LYS A 238 17.95 28.13 10.12
CA LYS A 238 17.18 26.98 10.60
C LYS A 238 15.96 27.49 11.36
N ILE A 239 14.79 26.91 11.09
CA ILE A 239 13.56 27.28 11.78
C ILE A 239 13.65 26.85 13.25
N ASP A 240 13.43 27.79 14.16
CA ASP A 240 13.15 27.52 15.56
C ASP A 240 11.63 27.40 15.75
N PHE A 241 11.16 26.18 16.02
CA PHE A 241 9.73 25.92 16.21
C PHE A 241 9.12 26.64 17.43
N LYS A 242 9.94 27.08 18.39
CA LYS A 242 9.46 27.87 19.54
C LYS A 242 9.24 29.34 19.16
N ASN A 243 9.99 29.83 18.17
CA ASN A 243 10.02 31.23 17.76
C ASN A 243 9.96 31.32 16.23
N ILE A 244 8.84 30.86 15.66
CA ILE A 244 8.64 30.90 14.21
C ILE A 244 8.47 32.35 13.77
N ASP A 245 9.37 32.81 12.90
CA ASP A 245 9.24 34.06 12.17
C ASP A 245 8.04 33.99 11.22
N LYS A 246 6.91 34.56 11.67
CA LYS A 246 5.64 34.59 10.94
C LYS A 246 5.70 35.45 9.67
N SER A 247 6.70 36.33 9.52
CA SER A 247 6.84 37.14 8.31
C SER A 247 7.31 36.32 7.10
N LYS A 248 7.93 35.15 7.34
CA LYS A 248 8.53 34.27 6.32
C LYS A 248 7.71 33.02 6.02
N VAL A 249 6.51 32.90 6.57
CA VAL A 249 5.64 31.73 6.39
C VAL A 249 4.22 32.16 6.06
N ALA A 250 3.56 31.40 5.19
CA ALA A 250 2.12 31.52 5.03
C ALA A 250 1.44 30.85 6.22
N ILE A 251 0.61 31.61 6.94
CA ILE A 251 -0.29 31.06 7.95
C ILE A 251 -1.51 30.55 7.19
N LEU A 252 -1.75 29.26 7.27
CA LEU A 252 -2.96 28.63 6.75
C LEU A 252 -3.85 28.33 7.95
N ASP A 253 -4.93 29.09 8.09
CA ASP A 253 -5.99 28.75 9.03
C ASP A 253 -6.74 27.56 8.43
N THR A 254 -6.55 26.38 9.02
CA THR A 254 -7.39 25.23 8.71
C THR A 254 -8.68 25.43 9.48
N ASP A 255 -9.74 25.82 8.78
CA ASP A 255 -11.04 26.17 9.35
C ASP A 255 -11.48 25.17 10.43
N GLU A 256 -12.04 25.75 11.48
CA GLU A 256 -12.79 25.11 12.55
C GLU A 256 -13.75 24.05 11.97
N SER A 257 -13.92 22.97 12.73
CA SER A 257 -14.96 21.95 12.55
C SER A 257 -16.14 22.41 11.69
N VAL A 258 -16.35 21.77 10.54
CA VAL A 258 -17.66 21.72 9.89
C VAL A 258 -18.57 20.88 10.79
N ALA A 259 -18.96 21.45 11.92
CA ALA A 259 -20.19 21.17 12.61
C ALA A 259 -21.23 22.14 12.04
N ASN A 260 -22.42 21.62 11.71
CA ASN A 260 -23.53 22.28 11.01
C ASN A 260 -23.35 22.26 9.47
N THR A 261 -24.07 21.45 8.69
CA THR A 261 -25.54 21.25 8.67
C THR A 261 -25.90 19.87 8.13
#